data_AF-A0A7W4IE44-F1
#
_entry.id   AF-A0A7W4IE44-F1
#
_cell.length_a   1.000
_cell.length_b   1.000
_cell.length_c   1.000
_cell.angle_alpha   90.00
_cell.angle_beta   90.00
_cell.angle_gamma   90.00
#
_symmetry.space_group_name_H-M   'P 1'
#
loop_
_entity.id
_entity.type
_entity.pdbx_description
1 polymer ?
#
loop_
_entity_poly.entity_id
_entity_poly.type
_entity_poly.pdbx_seq_one_letter_code
_entity_poly.pdbx_strand_id
1 'polypeptide(L)'
;MSDDLRPAREDEIADALMHALRFEGRRRVHDADELMARLVAERLVAHLRRCGFRLMRLPAAPLPDTSRHRHPHADRRGTEP
;
A
#
# COMPACT_ATOMS: atom_id res chain seq x y z
N MET A 1 -19.20 9.23 9.37
CA MET A 1 -17.76 9.03 9.14
C MET A 1 -17.54 9.18 7.66
N SER A 2 -17.18 10.38 7.21
CA SER A 2 -16.88 10.62 5.79
C SER A 2 -15.54 9.94 5.52
N ASP A 3 -15.58 8.81 4.83
CA ASP A 3 -14.40 8.15 4.31
C ASP A 3 -13.68 9.18 3.42
N ASP A 4 -12.49 9.63 3.84
CA ASP A 4 -11.69 10.68 3.18
C ASP A 4 -11.06 10.10 1.90
N LEU A 5 -11.93 9.67 0.98
CA LEU A 5 -11.62 9.05 -0.29
C LEU A 5 -11.02 10.10 -1.21
N ARG A 6 -9.77 9.86 -1.63
CA ARG A 6 -9.05 10.76 -2.53
C ARG A 6 -8.99 10.15 -3.93
N PRO A 7 -9.12 10.95 -5.00
CA PRO A 7 -8.86 10.46 -6.35
C PRO A 7 -7.48 9.83 -6.43
N ALA A 8 -7.41 8.56 -6.84
CA ALA A 8 -6.15 7.85 -7.00
C ALA A 8 -5.39 8.40 -8.21
N ARG A 9 -4.07 8.57 -8.07
CA ARG A 9 -3.22 8.93 -9.20
C ARG A 9 -2.96 7.71 -10.07
N GLU A 10 -2.69 7.96 -11.34
CA GLU A 10 -2.42 6.89 -12.31
C GLU A 10 -1.21 6.04 -11.92
N ASP A 11 -0.16 6.69 -11.42
CA ASP A 11 1.05 6.00 -10.96
C ASP A 11 0.73 5.05 -9.79
N GLU A 12 -0.10 5.50 -8.85
CA GLU A 12 -0.50 4.68 -7.69
C GLU A 12 -1.36 3.48 -8.11
N ILE A 13 -2.20 3.65 -9.14
CA ILE A 13 -3.01 2.57 -9.70
C ILE A 13 -2.10 1.58 -10.44
N ALA A 14 -1.14 2.07 -11.22
CA ALA A 14 -0.20 1.23 -11.95
C ALA A 14 0.67 0.41 -11.00
N ASP A 15 1.18 1.01 -9.93
CA ASP A 15 1.95 0.32 -8.89
C ASP A 15 1.12 -0.76 -8.17
N ALA A 16 -0.14 -0.46 -7.85
CA ALA A 16 -1.05 -1.43 -7.23
C ALA A 16 -1.36 -2.61 -8.16
N LEU A 17 -1.58 -2.34 -9.46
CA LEU A 17 -1.80 -3.38 -10.47
C LEU A 17 -0.53 -4.21 -10.70
N MET A 18 0.63 -3.58 -10.77
CA MET A 18 1.92 -4.29 -10.89
C MET A 18 2.14 -5.23 -9.70
N HIS A 19 1.80 -4.77 -8.49
CA HIS A 19 1.87 -5.60 -7.30
C HIS A 19 0.89 -6.79 -7.38
N ALA A 20 -0.37 -6.55 -7.75
CA ALA A 20 -1.38 -7.61 -7.88
C ALA A 20 -1.04 -8.63 -8.99
N LEU A 21 -0.44 -8.19 -10.10
CA LEU A 21 0.00 -9.07 -11.18
C LEU A 21 1.18 -9.95 -10.77
N ARG A 22 2.02 -9.47 -9.84
CA ARG A 22 3.17 -10.22 -9.32
C ARG A 22 2.83 -11.08 -8.11
N PHE A 23 1.81 -10.69 -7.35
CA PHE A 23 1.44 -11.31 -6.09
C PHE A 23 -0.07 -11.51 -6.01
N GLU A 24 -0.49 -12.78 -5.98
CA GLU A 24 -1.86 -13.15 -5.63
C GLU A 24 -1.85 -13.62 -4.16
N GLY A 25 -2.12 -12.70 -3.24
CA GLY A 25 -2.08 -12.96 -1.80
C GLY A 25 -0.69 -13.32 -1.30
N ARG A 26 -0.51 -14.54 -0.76
CA ARG A 26 0.77 -15.04 -0.22
C ARG A 26 1.61 -15.82 -1.25
N ARG A 27 1.10 -15.98 -2.47
CA ARG A 27 1.74 -16.80 -3.50
C ARG A 27 2.16 -15.90 -4.67
N ARG A 28 3.44 -15.98 -5.04
CA ARG A 28 3.93 -15.44 -6.32
C ARG A 28 3.38 -16.36 -7.41
N VAL A 29 2.29 -15.93 -8.05
CA VAL A 29 1.60 -16.73 -9.08
C VAL A 29 2.20 -16.50 -10.46
N HIS A 30 2.80 -15.32 -10.69
CA HIS A 30 3.45 -15.02 -11.95
C HIS A 30 4.87 -14.49 -11.71
N ASP A 31 5.86 -15.22 -12.20
CA ASP A 31 7.05 -14.61 -12.80
C ASP A 31 6.62 -13.88 -14.10
N ALA A 32 5.60 -13.03 -14.01
CA ALA A 32 5.38 -12.04 -15.05
C ALA A 32 6.63 -11.18 -14.97
N ASP A 33 7.48 -11.26 -16.01
CA ASP A 33 8.64 -10.40 -16.15
C ASP A 33 8.22 -9.00 -15.72
N GLU A 34 8.98 -8.38 -14.83
CA GLU A 34 8.65 -7.08 -14.21
C GLU A 34 8.22 -6.04 -15.26
N LEU A 35 8.82 -6.15 -16.44
CA LEU A 35 8.55 -5.35 -17.62
C LEU A 35 7.15 -5.63 -18.23
N MET A 36 6.72 -6.89 -18.29
CA MET A 36 5.37 -7.28 -18.71
C MET A 36 4.30 -6.84 -17.70
N ALA A 37 4.57 -7.00 -16.40
CA ALA A 37 3.65 -6.54 -15.35
C ALA A 37 3.43 -5.02 -15.44
N ARG A 38 4.52 -4.27 -15.63
CA ARG A 38 4.46 -2.82 -15.86
C ARG A 38 3.68 -2.46 -17.12
N LEU A 39 3.97 -3.09 -18.25
CA LEU A 39 3.30 -2.81 -19.53
C LEU A 39 1.79 -3.07 -19.45
N VAL A 40 1.38 -4.17 -18.80
CA VAL A 40 -0.03 -4.50 -18.60
C VAL A 40 -0.70 -3.50 -17.67
N ALA A 41 -0.05 -3.11 -16.57
CA ALA A 41 -0.57 -2.11 -15.64
C ALA A 41 -0.81 -0.76 -16.33
N GLU A 42 0.19 -0.23 -17.05
CA GLU A 42 0.07 1.04 -17.79
C GLU A 42 -1.07 0.99 -18.82
N ARG A 43 -1.19 -0.11 -19.55
CA ARG A 43 -2.24 -0.30 -20.57
C ARG A 43 -3.64 -0.40 -19.96
N LEU A 44 -3.79 -1.02 -18.79
CA LEU A 44 -5.05 -1.05 -18.04
C LEU A 44 -5.43 0.34 -17.52
N VAL A 45 -4.49 1.08 -16.93
CA VAL A 45 -4.75 2.45 -16.46
C VAL A 45 -5.18 3.35 -17.62
N ALA A 46 -4.49 3.30 -18.75
CA ALA A 46 -4.84 4.07 -19.93
C ALA A 46 -6.22 3.70 -20.50
N HIS A 47 -6.63 2.44 -20.40
CA HIS A 47 -7.96 2.00 -20.82
C HIS A 47 -9.05 2.48 -19.86
N LEU A 48 -8.83 2.35 -18.54
CA LEU A 48 -9.75 2.83 -17.50
C LEU A 48 -10.03 4.33 -17.65
N ARG A 49 -9.00 5.13 -17.93
CA ARG A 49 -9.16 6.57 -18.22
C ARG A 49 -10.02 6.83 -19.44
N ARG A 50 -9.79 6.12 -20.55
CA ARG A 50 -10.56 6.27 -21.79
C ARG A 50 -12.03 5.91 -21.61
N CYS A 51 -12.32 4.92 -20.76
CA CYS A 51 -13.68 4.53 -20.40
C CYS A 51 -14.34 5.47 -19.36
N GLY A 52 -13.60 6.45 -18.82
CA GLY A 52 -14.13 7.41 -17.84
C GLY A 52 -14.17 6.90 -16.40
N PHE A 53 -13.51 5.79 -16.08
CA PHE A 53 -13.41 5.28 -14.71
C PHE A 53 -12.48 6.16 -13.88
N ARG A 54 -12.91 6.50 -12.66
CA ARG A 54 -12.11 7.23 -11.68
C ARG A 54 -12.01 6.38 -10.41
N LEU A 55 -10.81 5.87 -10.12
CA LEU A 55 -10.54 5.11 -8.91
C LEU A 55 -10.35 6.07 -7.74
N MET A 56 -10.91 5.71 -6.59
CA MET A 56 -10.75 6.43 -5.34
C MET A 56 -9.90 5.58 -4.40
N ARG A 57 -8.90 6.19 -3.78
CA ARG A 57 -8.06 5.55 -2.77
C ARG A 57 -8.57 5.92 -1.39
N LEU A 58 -8.71 4.92 -0.54
CA LEU A 58 -8.95 5.13 0.88
C LEU A 58 -7.71 5.79 1.52
N PRO A 59 -7.90 6.58 2.58
CA PRO A 59 -6.78 7.09 3.36
C PRO A 59 -5.96 5.90 3.88
N ALA A 60 -4.64 5.99 3.75
CA ALA A 60 -3.75 4.96 4.28
C ALA A 60 -4.06 4.77 5.77
N ALA A 61 -4.21 3.52 6.21
CA ALA A 61 -4.40 3.23 7.62
C ALA A 61 -3.27 3.91 8.42
N PRO A 62 -3.59 4.61 9.53
CA PRO A 62 -2.55 5.26 10.32
C PRO A 62 -1.48 4.22 10.67
N LEU A 63 -0.22 4.59 10.43
CA LEU A 63 0.92 3.73 10.78
C LEU A 63 0.77 3.28 12.24
N PRO A 64 1.05 2.01 12.56
CA PRO A 64 1.07 1.55 13.94
C PRO A 64 1.98 2.47 14.74
N ASP A 65 1.40 3.19 15.70
CA ASP A 65 2.13 4.09 16.58
C ASP A 65 3.02 3.23 17.50
N THR A 66 4.26 3.01 17.06
CA THR A 66 5.28 2.29 17.82
C THR A 66 5.77 3.09 19.02
N SER A 67 5.32 4.34 19.20
CA SER A 67 5.64 5.17 20.37
C SER A 67 5.05 4.61 21.68
N ARG A 68 4.12 3.65 21.61
CA ARG A 68 3.56 2.96 22.78
C ARG A 68 4.42 1.82 23.33
N HIS A 69 5.61 1.59 22.80
CA HIS A 69 6.57 0.66 23.42
C HIS A 69 7.13 1.27 24.71
N ARG A 70 6.39 1.07 25.82
CA ARG A 70 6.87 1.29 27.18
C ARG A 70 8.15 0.46 27.39
N HIS A 71 9.30 1.13 27.46
CA HIS A 71 10.58 0.48 27.71
C HIS A 71 10.58 -0.14 29.13
N PRO A 72 10.86 -1.44 29.29
CA PRO A 72 10.76 -2.16 30.57
C PRO A 72 11.87 -1.82 31.60
N HIS A 73 12.76 -0.88 31.31
CA HIS A 73 13.92 -0.57 32.18
C HIS A 73 13.81 0.74 32.97
N ALA A 74 12.68 1.44 32.93
CA ALA A 74 12.51 2.71 33.66
C ALA A 74 12.42 2.55 35.20
N ASP A 75 12.10 1.35 35.71
CA ASP A 75 11.83 1.14 37.14
C ASP A 75 13.04 0.69 37.99
N ARG A 76 14.27 0.62 37.45
CA ARG A 76 15.42 0.04 38.18
C ARG A 76 16.49 1.03 38.66
N ARG A 77 16.16 2.30 38.90
CA ARG A 77 17.08 3.24 39.60
C ARG A 77 16.40 3.86 40.80
N GLY A 78 16.44 3.16 41.93
CA GLY A 78 15.94 3.72 43.18
C GLY A 78 15.95 2.74 44.33
N THR A 79 17.05 2.03 44.59
CA THR A 79 17.30 1.44 45.92
C THR A 79 18.81 1.18 46.09
N GLU A 80 19.52 2.16 46.61
CA GLU A 80 20.83 2.01 47.27
C GLU A 80 20.59 2.08 48.78
N PRO A 81 21.17 1.14 49.55
CA PRO A 81 21.72 1.46 50.87
C PRO A 81 23.19 1.07 51.01
#